data_AF-A0A2V8EQ41-F1
#
_entry.id   AF-A0A2V8EQ41-F1
#
_cell.length_a   1.000
_cell.length_b   1.000
_cell.length_c   1.000
_cell.angle_alpha   90.00
_cell.angle_beta   90.00
_cell.angle_gamma   90.00
#
_symmetry.space_group_name_H-M   'P 1'
#
loop_
_entity.id
_entity.type
_entity.pdbx_description
1 polymer ?
#
loop_
_entity_poly.entity_id
_entity_poly.type
_entity_poly.pdbx_seq_one_letter_code
_entity_poly.pdbx_strand_id
1 'polypeptide(L)' 'MRPMTPTLLSAGIARDLLTLRQEFFDMPGLCLTAPQVVRLLDVPPEAADCMLTTLLQEGYLFRTTSGAYDRRYPARVES' A
#
# COMPACT_ATOMS: atom_id res chain seq x y z
N MET A 1 -15.66 7.88 29.77
CA MET A 1 -15.43 7.58 28.33
C MET A 1 -14.30 8.48 27.85
N ARG A 2 -13.18 7.91 27.41
CA ARG A 2 -12.05 8.68 26.87
C ARG A 2 -12.33 8.98 25.38
N PRO A 3 -12.06 10.18 24.87
CA PRO A 3 -12.13 10.43 23.44
C PRO A 3 -11.01 9.63 22.75
N MET A 4 -11.40 8.74 21.84
CA MET A 4 -10.51 8.03 20.93
C MET A 4 -9.99 9.06 19.93
N THR A 5 -8.78 9.57 20.14
CA THR A 5 -8.10 10.48 19.21
C THR A 5 -8.02 9.83 17.82
N PRO A 6 -8.72 10.33 16.78
CA PRO A 6 -8.74 9.68 15.47
C PRO A 6 -7.51 9.99 14.60
N THR A 7 -6.54 10.76 15.09
CA THR A 7 -5.42 11.25 14.27
C THR A 7 -4.18 10.33 14.27
N LEU A 8 -4.02 9.46 15.27
CA LEU A 8 -2.88 8.52 15.32
C LEU A 8 -2.99 7.41 14.27
N LEU A 9 -4.21 7.01 13.88
CA LEU A 9 -4.44 6.07 12.78
C LEU A 9 -3.94 6.65 11.45
N SER A 10 -4.17 7.95 11.18
CA SER A 10 -3.79 8.56 9.91
C SER A 10 -2.27 8.68 9.74
N ALA A 11 -1.53 8.99 10.82
CA ALA A 11 -0.07 9.02 10.77
C ALA A 11 0.56 7.62 10.62
N GLY A 12 -0.04 6.60 11.25
CA GLY A 12 0.33 5.20 11.06
C GLY A 12 0.16 4.76 9.60
N ILE A 13 -1.06 4.95 9.06
CA ILE A 13 -1.40 4.59 7.68
C ILE A 13 -0.47 5.29 6.68
N ALA A 14 -0.11 6.56 6.89
CA ALA A 14 0.82 7.28 6.02
C ALA A 14 2.24 6.66 6.05
N ARG A 15 2.72 6.23 7.22
CA ARG A 15 4.01 5.54 7.36
C ARG A 15 3.98 4.16 6.72
N ASP A 16 2.90 3.42 6.91
CA ASP A 16 2.71 2.09 6.33
C ASP A 16 2.61 2.17 4.80
N LEU A 17 1.97 3.22 4.27
CA LEU A 17 1.90 3.50 2.82
C LEU A 17 3.29 3.80 2.24
N LEU A 18 4.08 4.60 2.95
CA LEU A 18 5.44 4.92 2.53
C LEU A 18 6.30 3.65 2.54
N THR A 19 6.18 2.82 3.57
CA THR A 19 6.87 1.53 3.67
C THR A 19 6.49 0.62 2.50
N LEU A 20 5.18 0.47 2.22
CA LEU A 20 4.70 -0.33 1.09
C LEU A 20 5.26 0.18 -0.25
N ARG A 21 5.29 1.50 -0.47
CA ARG A 21 5.90 2.09 -1.67
C ARG A 21 7.41 1.81 -1.75
N GLN A 22 8.13 1.84 -0.63
CA GLN A 22 9.55 1.50 -0.58
C GLN A 22 9.79 0.03 -0.93
N GLU A 23 8.98 -0.89 -0.42
CA GLU A 23 9.09 -2.32 -0.75
C GLU A 23 8.91 -2.56 -2.27
N PHE A 24 7.90 -1.93 -2.86
CA PHE A 24 7.71 -1.98 -4.31
C PHE A 24 8.86 -1.29 -5.05
N PHE A 25 9.47 -0.23 -4.50
CA PHE A 25 10.59 0.47 -5.15
C PHE A 25 11.88 -0.35 -5.14
N ASP A 26 12.23 -0.91 -3.98
CA ASP A 26 13.45 -1.69 -3.73
C ASP A 26 13.48 -2.98 -4.58
N MET A 27 12.33 -3.63 -4.75
CA MET A 27 12.20 -4.87 -5.52
C MET A 27 11.42 -4.70 -6.83
N PRO A 28 12.12 -4.54 -7.98
CA PRO A 28 11.50 -4.64 -9.31
C PRO A 28 10.80 -5.97 -9.56
N GLY A 29 9.48 -5.91 -9.79
CA GLY A 29 8.64 -7.09 -10.06
C GLY A 29 8.06 -7.74 -8.81
N LEU A 30 8.12 -7.05 -7.66
CA LEU A 30 7.44 -7.50 -6.46
C LEU A 30 5.92 -7.44 -6.67
N CYS A 31 5.29 -8.61 -6.65
CA CYS A 31 3.84 -8.77 -6.65
C CYS A 31 3.37 -9.12 -5.23
N LEU A 32 2.54 -8.27 -4.62
CA LEU A 32 1.98 -8.52 -3.28
C LEU A 32 0.47 -8.69 -3.36
N THR A 33 -0.06 -9.69 -2.65
CA THR A 33 -1.50 -9.84 -2.42
C THR A 33 -1.92 -9.12 -1.14
N ALA A 34 -3.20 -8.73 -1.01
CA ALA A 34 -3.74 -8.15 0.22
C ALA A 34 -3.35 -8.92 1.52
N PRO A 35 -3.47 -10.27 1.59
CA PRO A 35 -3.01 -11.01 2.77
C PRO A 35 -1.49 -10.99 2.97
N GLN A 36 -0.68 -10.80 1.93
CA GLN A 36 0.76 -10.62 2.10
C GLN A 36 1.10 -9.25 2.68
N VAL A 37 0.39 -8.19 2.27
CA VAL A 37 0.56 -6.84 2.83
C VAL A 37 0.19 -6.79 4.31
N VAL A 38 -0.90 -7.45 4.70
CA VAL A 38 -1.31 -7.63 6.11
C VAL A 38 -0.18 -8.21 6.94
N ARG A 39 0.50 -9.26 6.43
CA ARG A 39 1.59 -9.94 7.15
C ARG A 39 2.90 -9.16 7.12
N LEU A 40 3.13 -8.36 6.08
CA LEU A 40 4.34 -7.57 5.91
C LEU A 40 4.36 -6.34 6.82
N LEU A 41 3.20 -5.66 6.94
CA LEU A 41 3.06 -4.41 7.69
C LEU A 41 2.41 -4.61 9.07
N ASP A 42 1.96 -5.82 9.39
CA ASP A 42 1.22 -6.15 10.62
C ASP A 42 -0.03 -5.26 10.82
N VAL A 43 -0.77 -5.01 9.73
CA VAL A 43 -1.96 -4.14 9.69
C VAL A 43 -3.25 -4.94 9.51
N PRO A 44 -4.41 -4.45 9.98
CA PRO A 44 -5.68 -5.12 9.72
C PRO A 44 -6.00 -5.20 8.22
N PRO A 45 -6.74 -6.22 7.78
CA PRO A 45 -7.06 -6.43 6.37
C PRO A 45 -7.80 -5.26 5.72
N GLU A 46 -8.66 -4.56 6.47
CA GLU A 46 -9.34 -3.35 5.97
C GLU A 46 -8.35 -2.21 5.70
N ALA A 47 -7.34 -2.03 6.54
CA ALA A 47 -6.31 -1.00 6.32
C ALA A 47 -5.44 -1.36 5.11
N ALA A 48 -5.01 -2.62 4.99
CA ALA A 48 -4.27 -3.09 3.82
C ALA A 48 -5.06 -2.88 2.52
N ASP A 49 -6.36 -3.20 2.51
CA ASP A 49 -7.22 -3.01 1.35
C ASP A 49 -7.39 -1.53 0.99
N CYS A 50 -7.62 -0.66 1.98
CA CYS A 50 -7.67 0.78 1.76
C CYS A 50 -6.36 1.30 1.13
N MET A 51 -5.20 0.91 1.66
CA MET A 51 -3.89 1.34 1.16
C MET A 51 -3.64 0.88 -0.27
N LEU A 52 -3.92 -0.40 -0.56
CA LEU A 52 -3.78 -0.97 -1.90
C LEU A 52 -4.74 -0.33 -2.90
N THR A 53 -5.98 -0.07 -2.49
CA THR A 53 -6.98 0.61 -3.31
C THR A 53 -6.57 2.05 -3.60
N THR A 54 -6.04 2.80 -2.61
CA THR A 54 -5.50 4.15 -2.83
C THR A 54 -4.39 4.13 -3.87
N LEU A 55 -3.41 3.24 -3.74
CA LEU A 55 -2.30 3.15 -4.70
C LEU A 55 -2.74 2.70 -6.10
N LEU A 56 -3.79 1.89 -6.19
CA LEU A 56 -4.40 1.48 -7.45
C LEU A 56 -5.14 2.65 -8.12
N GLN A 57 -5.87 3.45 -7.33
CA GLN A 57 -6.54 4.67 -7.82
C GLN A 57 -5.55 5.75 -8.25
N GLU A 58 -4.42 5.89 -7.55
CA GLU A 58 -3.31 6.76 -7.96
C GLU A 58 -2.58 6.26 -9.23
N GLY A 59 -2.87 5.03 -9.68
CA GLY A 59 -2.21 4.42 -10.83
C GLY A 59 -0.78 3.95 -10.55
N TYR A 60 -0.36 3.94 -9.28
CA TYR A 60 0.95 3.44 -8.85
C TYR A 60 1.02 1.91 -8.89
N LEU A 61 -0.08 1.25 -8.50
CA LEU A 61 -0.25 -0.19 -8.59
C LEU A 61 -1.27 -0.55 -9.66
N PHE A 62 -1.11 -1.74 -10.25
CA PHE A 62 -2.16 -2.39 -11.03
C PHE A 62 -2.45 -3.75 -10.42
N ARG A 63 -3.73 -4.15 -10.48
CA ARG A 63 -4.15 -5.49 -10.08
C ARG A 63 -3.95 -6.44 -11.25
N THR A 64 -3.22 -7.53 -11.01
CA THR A 64 -3.04 -8.62 -11.96
C THR A 64 -4.28 -9.51 -12.01
N THR A 65 -4.43 -10.30 -13.06
CA THR A 65 -5.54 -11.26 -13.23
C THR A 65 -5.56 -12.32 -12.11
N SER A 66 -4.41 -12.56 -11.47
CA SER A 66 -4.25 -13.47 -10.33
C SER A 66 -4.66 -12.84 -8.99
N GLY A 67 -5.04 -11.56 -8.97
CA GLY A 67 -5.40 -10.83 -7.75
C GLY A 67 -4.21 -10.31 -6.94
N ALA A 68 -3.00 -10.35 -7.49
CA ALA A 68 -1.84 -9.69 -6.91
C ALA A 68 -1.77 -8.22 -7.36
N TYR A 69 -1.13 -7.39 -6.56
CA TYR A 69 -0.84 -6.00 -6.89
C TYR A 69 0.62 -5.90 -7.29
N ASP A 70 0.86 -5.33 -8.46
CA ASP A 70 2.20 -5.10 -9.00
C ASP A 70 2.38 -3.62 -9.33
N ARG A 71 3.61 -3.15 -9.28
CA ARG A 71 3.93 -1.73 -9.51
C ARG A 71 3.89 -1.40 -11.00
N ARG A 72 3.21 -0.31 -11.35
CA ARG A 72 3.18 0.16 -12.73
C ARG A 72 4.48 0.91 -13.06
N TYR A 73 5.43 0.25 -13.73
CA TYR A 73 6.70 0.88 -14.12
C TYR A 73 6.70 1.52 -15.52
N PRO A 74 7.45 2.63 -15.74
CA PRO A 74 8.00 3.55 -14.74
C PRO A 74 7.14 4.81 -14.56
N ALA A 75 7.20 5.36 -13.36
CA ALA A 75 6.88 6.76 -13.09
C ALA A 75 7.60 7.63 -14.12
N ARG A 76 6.84 8.33 -14.96
CA ARG A 76 7.39 9.38 -15.80
C ARG A 76 7.94 10.44 -14.85
N VAL A 77 9.24 10.46 -14.66
CA VAL A 77 9.96 11.63 -14.14
C VAL A 77 9.84 12.66 -15.25
N GLU A 78 8.84 13.54 -15.17
CA GLU A 78 8.87 14.77 -15.96
C GLU A 78 9.97 15.66 -15.37
N SER A 79 10.85 16.11 -16.28
CA SER A 79 12.11 16.82 -16.03
C SER A 79 11.95 18.20 -15.41
#